data_AF-A0A326U323-F1
#
_entry.id   AF-A0A326U323-F1
#
_cell.length_a   1.000
_cell.length_b   1.000
_cell.length_c   1.000
_cell.angle_alpha   90.00
_cell.angle_beta   90.00
_cell.angle_gamma   90.00
#
_symmetry.space_group_name_H-M   'P 1'
#
loop_
_entity.id
_entity.type
_entity.pdbx_description
1 polymer ?
#
loop_
_entity_poly.entity_id
_entity_poly.type
_entity_poly.pdbx_seq_one_letter_code
_entity_poly.pdbx_strand_id
1 'polypeptide(L)'
;MARIDASKLNLEETVVEVSRVSKVVQGGRNFSIRALVVVGDRNGHVGFGFGKASEYTEAIRKAVEDAKKHLVEVPLSGTTIPYLIKTTFGASEVLLKPAAPGTGVIAGGAVRAVVEAAGIRDILTKTLGSTNKANTVQACMKALRELRAPDEEAARRGKTVADILGKKRAEQLAAAATAAAEQAAAAKAAREEEARESRAAGRRGGERRERRSGGERRR
;
A
#
# COMPACT_ATOMS: atom_id res chain seq x y z
N MET A 1 11.20 9.82 10.62
CA MET A 1 10.03 9.72 9.74
C MET A 1 8.79 9.76 10.62
N ALA A 2 7.78 10.55 10.22
CA ALA A 2 6.51 10.61 10.92
C ALA A 2 5.85 9.23 10.92
N ARG A 3 5.29 8.82 12.07
CA ARG A 3 4.60 7.54 12.18
C ARG A 3 3.22 7.70 11.55
N ILE A 4 2.96 6.99 10.46
CA ILE A 4 1.67 7.05 9.76
C ILE A 4 0.61 6.34 10.60
N ASP A 5 -0.51 7.01 10.86
CA ASP A 5 -1.64 6.44 11.61
C ASP A 5 -2.43 5.46 10.73
N ALA A 6 -2.20 4.17 10.91
CA ALA A 6 -2.88 3.11 10.16
C ALA A 6 -4.43 3.11 10.31
N SER A 7 -4.98 3.68 11.37
CA SER A 7 -6.43 3.70 11.63
C SER A 7 -7.22 4.68 10.77
N LYS A 8 -6.55 5.66 10.16
CA LYS A 8 -7.20 6.70 9.32
C LYS A 8 -7.20 6.34 7.83
N LEU A 9 -6.51 5.26 7.46
CA LEU A 9 -6.30 4.84 6.08
C LEU A 9 -7.14 3.60 5.77
N ASN A 10 -7.68 3.54 4.55
CA ASN A 10 -8.34 2.35 4.03
C ASN A 10 -7.28 1.40 3.48
N LEU A 11 -6.83 0.49 4.34
CA LEU A 11 -5.76 -0.44 4.04
C LEU A 11 -6.31 -1.74 3.46
N GLU A 12 -5.92 -2.07 2.23
CA GLU A 12 -6.12 -3.37 1.61
C GLU A 12 -4.95 -4.30 1.93
N GLU A 13 -5.24 -5.58 2.14
CA GLU A 13 -4.24 -6.61 2.42
C GLU A 13 -4.10 -7.59 1.25
N THR A 14 -2.86 -7.83 0.83
CA THR A 14 -2.53 -8.78 -0.23
C THR A 14 -1.52 -9.79 0.29
N VAL A 15 -1.89 -11.07 0.20
CA VAL A 15 -1.02 -12.18 0.61
C VAL A 15 -0.02 -12.49 -0.49
N VAL A 16 1.27 -12.41 -0.19
CA VAL A 16 2.34 -12.68 -1.17
C VAL A 16 2.77 -14.14 -1.12
N GLU A 17 2.96 -14.65 0.10
CA GLU A 17 3.41 -16.01 0.31
C GLU A 17 2.93 -16.55 1.63
N VAL A 18 2.49 -17.81 1.60
CA VAL A 18 2.29 -18.61 2.80
C VAL A 18 3.06 -19.91 2.66
N SER A 19 3.80 -20.26 3.70
CA SER A 19 4.64 -21.46 3.72
C SER A 19 4.48 -22.19 5.04
N ARG A 20 4.40 -23.53 5.00
CA ARG A 20 4.46 -24.36 6.20
C ARG A 20 5.93 -24.60 6.55
N VAL A 21 6.33 -24.18 7.75
CA VAL A 21 7.66 -24.41 8.33
C VAL A 21 7.57 -25.44 9.45
N SER A 22 8.69 -26.09 9.79
CA SER A 22 8.70 -27.12 10.85
C SER A 22 9.91 -27.01 11.76
N LYS A 23 9.72 -27.32 13.05
CA LYS A 23 10.78 -27.52 14.04
C LYS A 23 10.82 -29.00 14.42
N VAL A 24 11.98 -29.63 14.31
CA VAL A 24 12.18 -31.03 14.73
C VAL A 24 12.29 -31.08 16.25
N VAL A 25 11.61 -32.04 16.87
CA VAL A 25 11.61 -32.33 18.32
C VAL A 25 11.82 -33.83 18.54
N GLN A 26 12.13 -34.25 19.78
CA GLN A 26 12.48 -35.65 20.09
C GLN A 26 11.40 -36.67 19.67
N GLY A 27 10.13 -36.27 19.60
CA GLY A 27 9.01 -37.12 19.18
C GLY A 27 8.44 -36.84 17.79
N GLY A 28 9.05 -35.98 16.96
CA GLY A 28 8.52 -35.68 15.62
C GLY A 28 8.83 -34.28 15.11
N ARG A 29 7.86 -33.65 14.42
CA ARG A 29 7.99 -32.31 13.84
C ARG A 29 6.79 -31.46 14.21
N ASN A 30 7.04 -30.33 14.87
CA ASN A 30 6.02 -29.30 15.09
C ASN A 30 5.94 -28.41 13.87
N PHE A 31 4.76 -28.36 13.24
CA PHE A 31 4.50 -27.50 12.10
C PHE A 31 4.00 -26.12 12.54
N SER A 32 4.36 -25.09 11.79
CA SER A 32 3.78 -23.75 11.91
C SER A 32 3.64 -23.15 10.52
N ILE A 33 2.76 -22.18 10.37
CA ILE A 33 2.54 -21.47 9.13
C ILE A 33 3.22 -20.11 9.24
N ARG A 34 4.03 -19.77 8.23
CA ARG A 34 4.61 -18.44 8.03
C ARG A 34 3.84 -17.74 6.91
N ALA A 35 3.38 -16.53 7.15
CA ALA A 35 2.77 -15.65 6.15
C ALA A 35 3.64 -14.42 5.91
N LEU A 36 3.73 -14.01 4.65
CA LEU A 36 4.24 -12.71 4.19
C LEU A 36 3.07 -11.97 3.54
N VAL A 37 2.73 -10.82 4.11
CA VAL A 37 1.60 -10.00 3.68
C VAL A 37 2.08 -8.59 3.40
N VAL A 38 1.50 -7.98 2.36
CA VAL A 38 1.68 -6.58 2.01
C VAL A 38 0.36 -5.87 2.27
N VAL A 39 0.43 -4.67 2.82
CA VAL A 39 -0.72 -3.83 3.14
C VAL A 39 -0.52 -2.46 2.50
N GLY A 40 -1.56 -1.89 1.89
CA GLY A 40 -1.47 -0.55 1.32
C GLY A 40 -2.83 0.06 0.99
N ASP A 41 -2.85 1.37 0.77
CA ASP A 41 -4.07 2.15 0.53
C ASP A 41 -4.28 2.53 -0.95
N ARG A 42 -3.43 1.98 -1.85
CA ARG A 42 -3.35 2.36 -3.27
C ARG A 42 -3.15 3.86 -3.51
N ASN A 43 -2.70 4.60 -2.49
CA ASN A 43 -2.57 6.05 -2.53
C ASN A 43 -1.23 6.51 -1.93
N GLY A 44 -0.17 5.75 -2.21
CA GLY A 44 1.18 6.08 -1.80
C GLY A 44 1.59 5.54 -0.43
N HIS A 45 0.75 4.81 0.30
CA HIS A 45 1.16 4.15 1.55
C HIS A 45 1.23 2.64 1.38
N VAL A 46 2.39 2.07 1.72
CA VAL A 46 2.61 0.63 1.64
C VAL A 46 3.45 0.14 2.81
N GLY A 47 3.13 -1.05 3.30
CA GLY A 47 3.87 -1.76 4.34
C GLY A 47 3.88 -3.26 4.06
N PHE A 48 4.82 -3.96 4.66
CA PHE A 48 4.86 -5.42 4.63
C PHE A 48 5.10 -5.95 6.03
N GLY A 49 4.66 -7.18 6.28
CA GLY A 49 4.77 -7.80 7.59
C GLY A 49 4.93 -9.29 7.49
N PHE A 50 5.52 -9.85 8.55
CA PHE A 50 5.64 -11.29 8.72
C PHE A 50 4.73 -11.76 9.86
N GLY A 51 4.11 -12.92 9.65
CA GLY A 51 3.31 -13.57 10.67
C GLY A 51 3.67 -15.03 10.78
N LYS A 52 3.63 -15.56 12.01
CA LYS A 52 3.79 -16.99 12.25
C LYS A 52 2.78 -17.44 13.30
N ALA A 53 2.04 -18.50 13.00
CA ALA A 53 1.09 -19.12 13.91
C ALA A 53 0.94 -20.62 13.61
N SER A 54 0.16 -21.31 14.44
CA SER A 54 -0.23 -22.70 14.19
C SER A 54 -1.29 -22.81 13.08
N GLU A 55 -2.18 -21.81 13.01
CA GLU A 55 -3.27 -21.73 12.04
C GLU A 55 -3.01 -20.71 10.92
N TYR A 56 -3.65 -20.93 9.76
CA TYR A 56 -3.42 -20.13 8.56
C TYR A 56 -3.96 -18.69 8.70
N THR A 57 -5.21 -18.55 9.14
CA THR A 57 -5.88 -17.26 9.35
C THR A 57 -5.21 -16.44 10.44
N GLU A 58 -4.81 -17.08 11.54
CA GLU A 58 -4.10 -16.42 12.62
C GLU A 58 -2.71 -15.91 12.18
N ALA A 59 -1.99 -16.67 11.35
CA ALA A 59 -0.70 -16.24 10.80
C ALA A 59 -0.86 -14.99 9.91
N ILE A 60 -1.89 -14.95 9.07
CA ILE A 60 -2.17 -13.78 8.22
C ILE A 60 -2.54 -12.57 9.07
N ARG A 61 -3.42 -12.73 10.07
CA ARG A 61 -3.80 -11.62 10.97
C ARG A 61 -2.59 -11.02 11.68
N LYS A 62 -1.68 -11.85 12.20
CA LYS A 62 -0.42 -11.39 12.80
C LYS A 62 0.47 -10.65 11.79
N ALA A 63 0.54 -11.14 10.56
CA ALA A 63 1.31 -10.47 9.49
C ALA A 63 0.72 -9.10 9.12
N VAL A 64 -0.61 -8.98 9.08
CA VAL A 64 -1.31 -7.71 8.80
C VAL A 64 -1.07 -6.70 9.92
N GLU A 65 -1.17 -7.12 11.18
CA GLU A 65 -0.88 -6.26 12.34
C GLU A 65 0.58 -5.80 12.37
N ASP A 66 1.52 -6.64 11.93
CA ASP A 66 2.93 -6.27 11.77
C ASP A 66 3.14 -5.28 10.61
N ALA A 67 2.49 -5.51 9.47
CA ALA A 67 2.59 -4.66 8.29
C ALA A 67 2.10 -3.23 8.55
N LYS A 68 1.00 -3.08 9.30
CA LYS A 68 0.43 -1.78 9.68
C LYS A 68 1.38 -0.90 10.49
N LYS A 69 2.34 -1.51 11.20
CA LYS A 69 3.34 -0.76 12.00
C LYS A 69 4.47 -0.21 11.12
N HIS A 70 4.70 -0.80 9.95
CA HIS A 70 5.83 -0.52 9.07
C HIS A 70 5.38 0.12 7.73
N LEU A 71 4.44 1.06 7.81
CA LEU A 71 4.01 1.82 6.65
C LEU A 71 5.09 2.81 6.20
N VAL A 72 5.25 2.91 4.89
CA VAL A 72 6.16 3.80 4.19
C VAL A 72 5.36 4.64 3.20
N GLU A 73 5.68 5.92 3.13
CA GLU A 73 5.18 6.83 2.10
C GLU A 73 6.04 6.71 0.84
N VAL A 74 5.37 6.54 -0.30
CA VAL A 74 5.99 6.37 -1.62
C VAL A 74 5.72 7.62 -2.45
N PRO A 75 6.76 8.33 -2.93
CA PRO A 75 6.56 9.48 -3.79
C PRO A 75 6.09 9.03 -5.17
N LEU A 76 4.87 9.40 -5.53
CA LEU A 76 4.26 9.12 -6.82
C LEU A 76 4.40 10.32 -7.76
N SER A 77 4.65 10.04 -9.03
CA SER A 77 4.70 11.04 -10.11
C SER A 77 3.55 10.75 -11.09
N GLY A 78 2.34 11.14 -10.71
CA GLY A 78 1.12 10.80 -11.44
C GLY A 78 0.78 9.31 -11.30
N THR A 79 0.93 8.53 -12.37
CA THR A 79 0.63 7.09 -12.37
C THR A 79 1.85 6.18 -12.16
N THR A 80 3.06 6.75 -12.14
CA THR A 80 4.34 6.03 -12.14
C THR A 80 5.36 6.60 -11.13
N ILE A 81 6.55 5.99 -11.09
CA ILE A 81 7.68 6.41 -10.23
C ILE A 81 8.47 7.59 -10.86
N PRO A 82 9.14 8.43 -10.05
CA PRO A 82 9.86 9.61 -10.58
C PRO A 82 11.05 9.28 -11.52
N TYR A 83 11.90 8.33 -11.11
CA TYR A 83 13.10 7.95 -11.85
C TYR A 83 13.37 6.45 -11.75
N LEU A 84 14.20 5.93 -12.65
CA LEU A 84 14.64 4.55 -12.63
C LEU A 84 15.54 4.31 -11.41
N ILE A 85 15.27 3.22 -10.69
CA ILE A 85 16.06 2.83 -9.53
C ILE A 85 16.39 1.34 -9.59
N LYS A 86 17.63 1.02 -9.20
CA LYS A 86 18.14 -0.35 -9.08
C LYS A 86 18.66 -0.50 -7.66
N THR A 87 18.03 -1.39 -6.90
CA THR A 87 18.38 -1.56 -5.49
C THR A 87 18.53 -3.05 -5.16
N THR A 88 19.50 -3.34 -4.31
CA THR A 88 19.81 -4.69 -3.82
C THR A 88 19.42 -4.83 -2.34
N PHE A 89 18.91 -6.01 -2.00
CA PHE A 89 18.73 -6.46 -0.63
C PHE A 89 19.06 -7.95 -0.51
N GLY A 90 20.10 -8.28 0.25
CA GLY A 90 20.68 -9.61 0.26
C GLY A 90 21.15 -10.02 -1.14
N ALA A 91 20.71 -11.19 -1.61
CA ALA A 91 21.01 -11.72 -2.94
C ALA A 91 19.97 -11.37 -4.02
N SER A 92 18.95 -10.57 -3.67
CA SER A 92 17.89 -10.16 -4.59
C SER A 92 18.11 -8.72 -5.03
N GLU A 93 18.04 -8.49 -6.34
CA GLU A 93 18.15 -7.18 -6.96
C GLU A 93 16.84 -6.86 -7.69
N VAL A 94 16.33 -5.64 -7.51
CA VAL A 94 15.10 -5.18 -8.17
C VAL A 94 15.41 -3.92 -8.96
N LEU A 95 15.08 -3.96 -10.25
CA LEU A 95 15.07 -2.82 -11.14
C LEU A 95 13.64 -2.32 -11.29
N LEU A 96 13.39 -1.07 -10.94
CA LEU A 96 12.14 -0.35 -11.17
C LEU A 96 12.36 0.73 -12.22
N LYS A 97 11.61 0.69 -13.31
CA LYS A 97 11.67 1.65 -14.41
C LYS A 97 10.32 2.33 -14.60
N PRO A 98 10.28 3.68 -14.68
CA PRO A 98 9.04 4.39 -14.98
C PRO A 98 8.52 4.03 -16.37
N ALA A 99 7.20 3.97 -16.50
CA ALA A 99 6.52 3.61 -17.74
C ALA A 99 5.65 4.76 -18.26
N ALA A 100 5.23 4.67 -19.52
CA ALA A 100 4.25 5.58 -20.09
C ALA A 100 2.85 5.28 -19.54
N PRO A 101 1.94 6.26 -19.48
CA PRO A 101 0.57 6.02 -19.04
C PRO A 101 -0.11 4.97 -19.94
N GLY A 102 -0.80 4.00 -19.32
CA GLY A 102 -1.49 2.91 -20.02
C GLY A 102 -0.63 1.67 -20.29
N THR A 103 0.59 1.60 -19.75
CA THR A 103 1.45 0.39 -19.83
C THR A 103 0.97 -0.68 -18.84
N GLY A 104 0.36 -0.28 -17.73
CA GLY A 104 0.00 -1.18 -16.64
C GLY A 104 1.19 -1.65 -15.82
N VAL A 105 0.93 -2.59 -14.90
CA VAL A 105 1.94 -3.13 -13.98
C VAL A 105 2.57 -4.38 -14.58
N ILE A 106 3.78 -4.24 -15.13
CA ILE A 106 4.58 -5.38 -15.60
C ILE A 106 5.62 -5.71 -14.52
N ALA A 107 5.23 -6.62 -13.62
CA ALA A 107 6.04 -7.02 -12.49
C ALA A 107 5.91 -8.50 -12.12
N GLY A 108 6.98 -9.05 -11.52
CA GLY A 108 6.93 -10.39 -10.91
C GLY A 108 6.04 -10.39 -9.66
N GLY A 109 5.41 -11.52 -9.33
CA GLY A 109 4.31 -11.57 -8.35
C GLY A 109 4.59 -10.90 -6.99
N ALA A 110 5.80 -11.06 -6.45
CA ALA A 110 6.18 -10.41 -5.18
C ALA A 110 6.30 -8.88 -5.29
N VAL A 111 6.88 -8.37 -6.38
CA VAL A 111 7.01 -6.93 -6.63
C VAL A 111 5.65 -6.34 -6.99
N ARG A 112 4.84 -7.08 -7.77
CA ARG A 112 3.50 -6.68 -8.19
C ARG A 112 2.60 -6.37 -6.99
N ALA A 113 2.58 -7.24 -5.99
CA ALA A 113 1.81 -7.02 -4.77
C ALA A 113 2.18 -5.72 -4.04
N VAL A 114 3.47 -5.35 -4.02
CA VAL A 114 3.96 -4.11 -3.40
C VAL A 114 3.58 -2.88 -4.23
N VAL A 115 3.82 -2.93 -5.53
CA VAL A 115 3.57 -1.82 -6.46
C VAL A 115 2.08 -1.49 -6.54
N GLU A 116 1.22 -2.50 -6.64
CA GLU A 116 -0.24 -2.32 -6.68
C GLU A 116 -0.76 -1.78 -5.34
N ALA A 117 -0.28 -2.30 -4.21
CA ALA A 117 -0.64 -1.80 -2.87
C ALA A 117 -0.20 -0.34 -2.66
N ALA A 118 0.92 0.07 -3.26
CA ALA A 118 1.39 1.46 -3.24
C ALA A 118 0.57 2.40 -4.13
N GLY A 119 -0.25 1.87 -5.06
CA GLY A 119 -1.06 2.69 -5.99
C GLY A 119 -0.38 3.01 -7.32
N ILE A 120 0.74 2.37 -7.63
CA ILE A 120 1.44 2.56 -8.90
C ILE A 120 0.69 1.78 -9.97
N ARG A 121 0.26 2.47 -11.03
CA ARG A 121 -0.51 1.86 -12.13
C ARG A 121 0.36 1.48 -13.32
N ASP A 122 1.41 2.25 -13.59
CA ASP A 122 2.27 2.06 -14.75
C ASP A 122 3.72 1.85 -14.30
N ILE A 123 4.27 0.64 -14.48
CA ILE A 123 5.67 0.37 -14.15
C ILE A 123 6.22 -0.82 -14.92
N LEU A 124 7.50 -0.74 -15.26
CA LEU A 124 8.27 -1.87 -15.80
C LEU A 124 9.27 -2.30 -14.73
N THR A 125 9.23 -3.57 -14.35
CA THR A 125 10.16 -4.08 -13.33
C THR A 125 10.83 -5.37 -13.76
N LYS A 126 12.04 -5.58 -13.23
CA LYS A 126 12.74 -6.86 -13.37
C LYS A 126 13.44 -7.19 -12.07
N THR A 127 13.23 -8.42 -11.59
CA THR A 127 14.03 -9.01 -10.52
C THR A 127 15.24 -9.70 -11.15
N LEU A 128 16.42 -9.36 -10.64
CA LEU A 128 17.71 -9.92 -11.02
C LEU A 128 18.29 -10.67 -9.81
N GLY A 129 19.04 -11.74 -10.06
CA GLY A 129 19.60 -12.58 -9.00
C GLY A 129 18.56 -13.53 -8.37
N SER A 130 18.49 -13.54 -7.04
CA SER A 130 17.63 -14.48 -6.30
C SER A 130 16.15 -14.10 -6.35
N THR A 131 15.29 -15.09 -6.56
CA THR A 131 13.82 -14.95 -6.66
C THR A 131 13.08 -15.17 -5.34
N ASN A 132 13.79 -15.20 -4.20
CA ASN A 132 13.18 -15.35 -2.88
C ASN A 132 12.24 -14.17 -2.57
N LYS A 133 10.94 -14.44 -2.40
CA LYS A 133 9.90 -13.41 -2.27
C LYS A 133 10.13 -12.48 -1.07
N ALA A 134 10.59 -13.00 0.07
CA ALA A 134 10.84 -12.19 1.25
C ALA A 134 11.96 -11.15 1.02
N ASN A 135 13.00 -11.52 0.28
CA ASN A 135 14.09 -10.61 -0.06
C ASN A 135 13.69 -9.66 -1.18
N THR A 136 12.94 -10.15 -2.18
CA THR A 136 12.42 -9.33 -3.28
C THR A 136 11.48 -8.23 -2.78
N VAL A 137 10.57 -8.53 -1.84
CA VAL A 137 9.70 -7.51 -1.22
C VAL A 137 10.54 -6.49 -0.45
N GLN A 138 11.55 -6.93 0.31
CA GLN A 138 12.43 -6.01 1.04
C GLN A 138 13.29 -5.14 0.10
N ALA A 139 13.80 -5.70 -0.99
CA ALA A 139 14.51 -4.95 -2.03
C ALA A 139 13.61 -3.89 -2.66
N CYS A 140 12.36 -4.24 -2.98
CA CYS A 140 11.38 -3.31 -3.53
C CYS A 140 11.04 -2.20 -2.52
N MET A 141 10.77 -2.55 -1.26
CA MET A 141 10.50 -1.57 -0.19
C MET A 141 11.69 -0.65 0.11
N LYS A 142 12.92 -1.14 -0.09
CA LYS A 142 14.13 -0.31 0.00
C LYS A 142 14.22 0.65 -1.19
N ALA A 143 13.98 0.16 -2.40
CA ALA A 143 13.94 0.99 -3.60
C ALA A 143 12.90 2.12 -3.47
N LEU A 144 11.69 1.82 -3.01
CA LEU A 144 10.65 2.83 -2.83
C LEU A 144 11.00 3.88 -1.77
N ARG A 145 11.75 3.50 -0.71
CA ARG A 145 12.26 4.44 0.31
C ARG A 145 13.38 5.34 -0.20
N GLU A 146 14.15 4.88 -1.17
CA GLU A 146 15.23 5.65 -1.79
C GLU A 146 14.70 6.64 -2.84
N LEU A 147 13.45 6.49 -3.27
CA LEU A 147 12.79 7.47 -4.14
C LEU A 147 12.60 8.79 -3.39
N ARG A 148 12.75 9.88 -4.11
CA ARG A 148 12.51 11.24 -3.62
C ARG A 148 11.47 11.90 -4.51
N ALA A 149 10.63 12.74 -3.92
CA ALA A 149 9.69 13.53 -4.68
C ALA A 149 10.46 14.51 -5.61
N PRO A 150 9.97 14.74 -6.84
CA PRO A 150 10.58 15.70 -7.74
C PRO A 150 10.73 17.10 -7.14
N ASP A 151 9.76 17.52 -6.33
CA ASP A 151 9.74 18.83 -5.66
C ASP A 151 10.87 18.94 -4.62
N GLU A 152 11.09 17.88 -3.83
CA GLU A 152 12.17 17.83 -2.84
C GLU A 152 13.55 17.84 -3.51
N GLU A 153 13.69 17.13 -4.63
CA GLU A 153 14.95 17.07 -5.36
C GLU A 153 15.24 18.40 -6.09
N ALA A 154 14.20 19.09 -6.58
CA ALA A 154 14.29 20.43 -7.15
C ALA A 154 14.73 21.47 -6.11
N ALA A 155 14.11 21.44 -4.92
CA ALA A 155 14.47 22.28 -3.79
C ALA A 155 15.93 22.06 -3.35
N ARG A 156 16.39 20.80 -3.28
CA ARG A 156 17.79 20.49 -2.95
C ARG A 156 18.76 21.05 -3.99
N ARG A 157 18.43 20.93 -5.28
CA ARG A 157 19.34 21.32 -6.38
C ARG A 157 19.25 22.80 -6.74
N GLY A 158 18.32 23.56 -6.15
CA GLY A 158 18.11 24.97 -6.45
C GLY A 158 17.67 25.22 -7.90
N LYS A 159 17.00 24.25 -8.54
CA LYS A 159 16.53 24.32 -9.94
C LYS A 159 15.01 24.17 -9.98
N THR A 160 14.38 24.64 -11.06
CA THR A 160 12.93 24.45 -11.22
C THR A 160 12.61 22.99 -11.58
N VAL A 161 11.42 22.53 -11.19
CA VAL A 161 10.91 21.17 -11.50
C VAL A 161 10.90 20.92 -13.01
N ALA A 162 10.65 21.97 -13.81
CA ALA A 162 10.66 21.93 -15.26
C ALA A 162 12.04 21.64 -15.87
N ASP A 163 13.12 22.13 -15.25
CA ASP A 163 14.50 21.92 -15.71
C ASP A 163 15.00 20.49 -15.43
N ILE A 164 14.42 19.80 -14.45
CA ILE A 164 14.86 18.46 -14.03
C ILE A 164 14.12 17.35 -14.78
N LEU A 165 12.81 17.50 -14.97
CA LEU A 165 11.97 16.46 -15.58
C LEU A 165 11.80 16.65 -17.09
N GLY A 166 12.15 17.82 -17.63
CA GLY A 166 11.87 18.22 -19.00
C GLY A 166 10.41 18.63 -19.19
N LYS A 167 10.16 19.59 -20.09
CA LYS A 167 8.86 20.25 -20.31
C LYS A 167 7.67 19.26 -20.42
N LYS A 168 7.84 18.15 -21.15
CA LYS A 168 6.80 17.13 -21.36
C LYS A 168 6.36 16.39 -20.09
N ARG A 169 7.26 16.13 -19.13
CA ARG A 169 6.91 15.44 -17.88
C ARG A 169 6.44 16.39 -16.79
N ALA A 170 6.95 17.62 -16.79
CA ALA A 170 6.47 18.67 -15.89
C ALA A 170 5.00 19.02 -16.16
N GLU A 171 4.61 19.11 -17.43
CA GLU A 171 3.21 19.30 -17.84
C GLU A 171 2.32 18.11 -17.44
N GLN A 172 2.81 16.87 -17.59
CA GLN A 172 2.09 15.66 -17.16
C GLN A 172 1.93 15.58 -15.63
N LEU A 173 2.91 16.03 -14.87
CA LEU A 173 2.84 16.11 -13.41
C LEU A 173 1.87 17.21 -12.94
N ALA A 174 1.87 18.36 -13.58
CA ALA A 174 0.91 19.43 -13.30
C ALA A 174 -0.53 18.97 -13.61
N ALA A 175 -0.75 18.32 -14.75
CA ALA A 175 -2.06 17.77 -15.12
C ALA A 175 -2.49 16.58 -14.24
N ALA A 176 -1.54 15.74 -13.80
CA ALA A 176 -1.83 14.65 -12.88
C ALA A 176 -2.09 15.14 -11.46
N ALA A 177 -1.44 16.22 -11.00
CA ALA A 177 -1.67 16.82 -9.70
C ALA A 177 -3.03 17.51 -9.62
N THR A 178 -3.46 18.20 -10.69
CA THR A 178 -4.81 18.78 -10.76
C THR A 178 -5.88 17.68 -10.83
N ALA A 179 -5.67 16.63 -11.63
CA ALA A 179 -6.59 15.50 -11.70
C ALA A 179 -6.62 14.67 -10.39
N ALA A 180 -5.49 14.50 -9.71
CA ALA A 180 -5.42 13.83 -8.41
C ALA A 180 -6.06 14.68 -7.29
N ALA A 181 -5.94 16.01 -7.34
CA ALA A 181 -6.62 16.91 -6.42
C ALA A 181 -8.15 16.90 -6.64
N GLU A 182 -8.60 16.83 -7.90
CA GLU A 182 -10.02 16.65 -8.25
C GLU A 182 -10.54 15.28 -7.82
N GLN A 183 -9.77 14.20 -8.03
CA GLN A 183 -10.12 12.84 -7.59
C GLN A 183 -10.09 12.68 -6.07
N ALA A 184 -9.16 13.34 -5.38
CA ALA A 184 -9.13 13.39 -3.94
C ALA A 184 -10.28 14.23 -3.38
N ALA A 185 -10.66 15.34 -4.01
CA ALA A 185 -11.83 16.15 -3.65
C ALA A 185 -13.15 15.39 -3.89
N ALA A 186 -13.26 14.66 -5.01
CA ALA A 186 -14.40 13.81 -5.31
C ALA A 186 -14.48 12.61 -4.35
N ALA A 187 -13.35 11.97 -3.99
CA ALA A 187 -13.30 10.90 -3.00
C ALA A 187 -13.60 11.42 -1.59
N LYS A 188 -13.20 12.65 -1.24
CA LYS A 188 -13.53 13.30 0.03
C LYS A 188 -15.02 13.65 0.10
N ALA A 189 -15.59 14.16 -1.00
CA ALA A 189 -17.02 14.45 -1.12
C ALA A 189 -17.87 13.17 -1.03
N ALA A 190 -17.48 12.10 -1.73
CA ALA A 190 -18.15 10.80 -1.66
C ALA A 190 -18.04 10.17 -0.26
N ARG A 191 -16.87 10.25 0.40
CA ARG A 191 -16.72 9.83 1.80
C ARG A 191 -17.56 10.67 2.77
N GLU A 192 -17.76 11.95 2.48
CA GLU A 192 -18.60 12.85 3.29
C GLU A 192 -20.10 12.55 3.07
N GLU A 193 -20.47 12.11 1.88
CA GLU A 193 -21.82 11.63 1.53
C GLU A 193 -22.13 10.27 2.20
N GLU A 194 -21.21 9.29 2.12
CA GLU A 194 -21.31 8.01 2.84
C GLU A 194 -21.33 8.20 4.38
N ALA A 195 -20.57 9.18 4.90
CA ALA A 195 -20.60 9.54 6.32
C ALA A 195 -21.92 10.24 6.72
N ARG A 196 -22.56 10.98 5.82
CA ARG A 196 -23.90 11.57 6.04
C ARG A 196 -25.00 10.52 6.00
N GLU A 197 -24.92 9.56 5.08
CA GLU A 197 -25.89 8.45 4.98
C GLU A 197 -25.80 7.49 6.17
N SER A 198 -24.60 7.13 6.62
CA SER A 198 -24.40 6.31 7.82
C SER A 198 -24.88 7.01 9.11
N ARG A 199 -24.69 8.33 9.23
CA ARG A 199 -25.27 9.14 10.32
C ARG A 199 -26.80 9.23 10.25
N ALA A 200 -27.39 9.32 9.07
CA ALA A 200 -28.85 9.35 8.86
C ALA A 200 -29.52 7.99 9.15
N ALA A 201 -28.87 6.88 8.76
CA ALA A 201 -29.30 5.52 9.09
C ALA A 201 -29.26 5.26 10.61
N GLY A 202 -28.23 5.77 11.31
CA GLY A 202 -28.14 5.71 12.77
C GLY A 202 -29.28 6.43 13.49
N ARG A 203 -29.72 7.59 12.97
CA ARG A 203 -30.86 8.35 13.52
C ARG A 203 -32.20 7.62 13.33
N ARG A 204 -32.44 7.04 12.15
CA ARG A 204 -33.66 6.23 11.87
C ARG A 204 -33.70 4.93 12.68
N GLY A 205 -32.55 4.33 12.97
CA GLY A 205 -32.45 3.16 13.86
C GLY A 205 -32.77 3.48 15.32
N GLY A 206 -32.37 4.67 15.79
CA GLY A 206 -32.71 5.19 17.13
C GLY A 206 -34.20 5.43 17.32
N GLU A 207 -34.85 6.13 16.38
CA GLU A 207 -36.30 6.38 16.43
C GLU A 207 -37.15 5.10 16.36
N ARG A 208 -36.68 4.06 15.65
CA ARG A 208 -37.35 2.74 15.63
C ARG A 208 -37.20 1.97 16.95
N ARG A 209 -36.11 2.18 17.68
CA ARG A 209 -35.87 1.56 19.00
C ARG A 209 -36.72 2.21 20.09
N GLU A 210 -36.85 3.54 20.05
CA GLU A 210 -37.63 4.34 21.00
C GLU A 210 -39.15 4.09 20.88
N ARG A 211 -39.64 3.85 19.65
CA ARG A 211 -41.04 3.45 19.41
C ARG A 211 -41.36 2.02 19.87
N ARG A 212 -40.37 1.12 19.95
CA ARG A 212 -40.56 -0.24 20.48
C ARG A 212 -40.57 -0.27 22.01
N SER A 213 -39.80 0.59 22.68
CA SER A 213 -39.82 0.69 24.15
C SER A 213 -41.05 1.43 24.71
N GLY A 214 -41.75 2.22 23.89
CA GLY A 214 -42.96 2.94 24.29
C GLY A 214 -44.27 2.14 24.17
N GLY A 215 -44.22 0.90 23.66
CA GLY A 215 -45.41 0.09 23.34
C GLY A 215 -45.97 -0.78 24.48
N GLU A 216 -45.27 -0.88 25.60
CA GLU A 216 -45.56 -1.90 26.63
C GLU A 216 -45.92 -1.27 27.98
N ARG A 217 -46.91 -0.36 28.00
CA ARG A 217 -47.58 0.11 29.24
C ARG A 217 -49.04 0.49 28.98
N ARG A 218 -49.90 -0.44 28.58
CA ARG A 218 -51.35 -0.29 28.80
C ARG A 218 -52.02 -1.65 29.06
N ARG A 219 -52.61 -1.72 30.27
CA ARG A 219 -53.49 -2.72 30.89
C ARG A 219 -52.80 -3.85 31.63
#